data_AF-A0A7W1MR78-F1
#
_entry.id   AF-A0A7W1MR78-F1
#
_cell.length_a   1.000
_cell.length_b   1.000
_cell.length_c   1.000
_cell.angle_alpha   90.00
_cell.angle_beta   90.00
_cell.angle_gamma   90.00
#
_symmetry.space_group_name_H-M   'P 1'
#
loop_
_entity.id
_entity.type
_entity.pdbx_description
1 polymer ?
#
loop_
_entity_poly.entity_id
_entity_poly.type
_entity_poly.pdbx_seq_one_letter_code
_entity_poly.pdbx_strand_id
1 'polypeptide(L)'
;MSEHADIAAQTQRFNDAVRKFTPPSPTRHAKLMPMKDGIVELRQKGASLRMIRELLATVGVAVGTDTIARFLAEVNGEQTPRRSSNRRAAVRNSNRVRPTGVPEIIYTPAPAQTPVPPSRVEAATERSRTRGPRVADPRNL
;
A
#
# COMPACT_ATOMS: atom_id res chain seq x y z
N MET A 1 33.54 -52.49 20.56
CA MET A 1 33.39 -52.38 19.09
C MET A 1 32.14 -51.61 18.65
N SER A 2 31.32 -51.08 19.56
CA SER A 2 30.02 -50.47 19.23
C SER A 2 30.10 -49.00 18.75
N GLU A 3 31.05 -48.21 19.25
CA GLU A 3 31.13 -46.77 18.94
C GLU A 3 31.39 -46.45 17.46
N HIS A 4 32.15 -47.30 16.76
CA HIS A 4 32.43 -47.10 15.34
C HIS A 4 31.18 -47.30 14.46
N ALA A 5 30.25 -48.16 14.88
CA ALA A 5 29.00 -48.39 14.15
C ALA A 5 28.04 -47.21 14.30
N ASP A 6 28.01 -46.57 15.47
CA ASP A 6 27.21 -45.37 15.73
C ASP A 6 27.67 -44.18 14.89
N ILE A 7 29.00 -43.98 14.77
CA ILE A 7 29.57 -42.93 13.91
C ILE A 7 29.19 -43.18 12.44
N ALA A 8 29.32 -44.42 11.95
CA ALA A 8 28.97 -44.77 10.59
C ALA A 8 27.48 -44.54 10.29
N ALA A 9 26.60 -44.93 11.23
CA ALA A 9 25.17 -44.69 11.12
C ALA A 9 24.82 -43.19 11.13
N GLN A 10 25.53 -42.39 11.94
CA GLN A 10 25.35 -40.94 12.01
C GLN A 10 25.80 -40.25 10.72
N THR A 11 26.95 -40.64 10.17
CA THR A 11 27.43 -40.14 8.87
C THR A 11 26.46 -40.49 7.75
N GLN A 12 25.89 -41.70 7.76
CA GLN A 12 24.90 -42.10 6.76
C GLN A 12 23.62 -41.25 6.84
N ARG A 13 23.07 -41.04 8.05
CA ARG A 13 21.91 -40.17 8.27
C ARG A 13 22.16 -38.73 7.82
N PHE A 14 23.37 -38.22 8.08
CA PHE A 14 23.77 -36.90 7.63
C PHE A 14 23.84 -36.81 6.10
N ASN A 15 24.46 -37.79 5.43
CA ASN A 15 24.52 -37.84 3.97
C ASN A 15 23.13 -37.92 3.33
N ASP A 16 22.21 -38.68 3.93
CA ASP A 16 20.82 -38.74 3.49
C ASP A 16 20.09 -37.41 3.67
N ALA A 17 20.33 -36.69 4.77
CA ALA A 17 19.77 -35.36 5.00
C ALA A 17 20.30 -34.33 3.98
N VAL A 18 21.60 -34.37 3.67
CA VAL A 18 22.22 -33.51 2.65
C VAL A 18 21.64 -33.79 1.27
N ARG A 19 21.46 -35.06 0.89
CA ARG A 19 20.84 -35.43 -0.40
C ARG A 19 19.39 -34.97 -0.53
N LYS A 20 18.64 -34.92 0.58
CA LYS A 20 17.24 -34.48 0.61
C LYS A 20 17.09 -32.96 0.78
N PHE A 21 18.18 -32.26 1.10
CA PHE A 21 18.14 -30.81 1.29
C PHE A 21 17.77 -30.14 -0.04
N THR A 22 16.59 -29.56 -0.07
CA THR A 22 16.17 -28.66 -1.14
C THR A 22 16.30 -27.24 -0.62
N PRO A 23 17.13 -26.38 -1.25
CA PRO A 23 17.22 -25.00 -0.82
C PRO A 23 15.84 -24.34 -0.93
N PRO A 24 15.45 -23.48 0.02
CA PRO A 24 14.21 -22.75 -0.08
C PRO A 24 14.20 -21.95 -1.38
N SER A 25 13.06 -21.97 -2.09
CA SER A 25 12.93 -21.25 -3.36
C SER A 25 13.33 -19.78 -3.15
N PRO A 26 14.20 -19.23 -4.01
CA PRO A 26 14.62 -17.84 -3.88
C PRO A 26 13.38 -16.95 -3.83
N THR A 27 13.34 -16.06 -2.84
CA THR A 27 12.23 -15.13 -2.68
C THR A 27 12.03 -14.35 -3.98
N ARG A 28 10.80 -13.90 -4.25
CA ARG A 28 10.52 -13.12 -5.47
C ARG A 28 11.41 -11.87 -5.57
N HIS A 29 11.87 -11.36 -4.43
CA HIS A 29 12.85 -10.27 -4.32
C HIS A 29 14.23 -10.66 -4.88
N ALA A 30 14.73 -11.85 -4.54
CA ALA A 30 16.03 -12.34 -5.04
C ALA A 30 16.05 -12.49 -6.57
N LYS A 31 14.90 -12.76 -7.21
CA LYS A 31 14.79 -12.80 -8.67
C LYS A 31 14.97 -11.43 -9.34
N LEU A 32 14.71 -10.34 -8.62
CA LEU A 32 14.82 -8.97 -9.13
C LEU A 32 16.23 -8.39 -8.95
N MET A 33 17.04 -8.96 -8.04
CA MET A 33 18.40 -8.50 -7.75
C MET A 33 19.32 -8.42 -8.97
N PRO A 34 19.38 -9.42 -9.88
CA PRO A 34 20.21 -9.33 -11.07
C PRO A 34 19.81 -8.21 -12.04
N MET A 35 18.58 -7.72 -11.95
CA MET A 35 18.00 -6.70 -12.83
C MET A 35 17.82 -5.35 -12.11
N LYS A 36 18.42 -5.20 -10.93
CA LYS A 36 18.24 -4.04 -10.05
C LYS A 36 18.44 -2.73 -10.79
N ASP A 37 19.58 -2.56 -11.44
CA ASP A 37 19.94 -1.29 -12.07
C ASP A 37 18.98 -0.93 -13.21
N GLY A 38 18.59 -1.90 -14.04
CA GLY A 38 17.60 -1.69 -15.09
C GLY A 38 16.21 -1.34 -14.57
N ILE A 39 15.76 -1.96 -13.46
CA ILE A 39 14.48 -1.63 -12.82
C ILE A 39 14.49 -0.21 -12.25
N VAL A 40 15.61 0.19 -11.63
CA VAL A 40 15.80 1.55 -11.09
C VAL A 40 15.84 2.58 -12.23
N GLU A 41 16.56 2.30 -13.30
CA GLU A 41 16.64 3.17 -14.48
C GLU A 41 15.27 3.36 -15.14
N LEU A 42 14.49 2.27 -15.32
CA LEU A 42 13.12 2.36 -15.81
C LEU A 42 12.26 3.25 -14.91
N ARG A 43 12.44 3.16 -13.60
CA ARG A 43 11.70 4.00 -12.66
C ARG A 43 12.12 5.48 -12.76
N GLN A 44 13.41 5.75 -12.92
CA GLN A 44 13.94 7.11 -13.12
C GLN A 44 13.43 7.73 -14.42
N LYS A 45 13.29 6.92 -15.48
CA LYS A 45 12.67 7.31 -16.76
C LYS A 45 11.15 7.50 -16.70
N GLY A 46 10.53 7.32 -15.53
CA GLY A 46 9.10 7.52 -15.34
C GLY A 46 8.24 6.33 -15.73
N ALA A 47 8.81 5.14 -15.94
CA ALA A 47 8.01 3.95 -16.23
C ALA A 47 7.08 3.61 -15.04
N SER A 48 5.84 3.26 -15.37
CA SER A 48 4.87 2.79 -14.38
C SER A 48 5.24 1.39 -13.88
N LEU A 49 4.85 1.06 -12.65
CA LEU A 49 5.11 -0.28 -12.10
C LEU A 49 4.44 -1.40 -12.91
N ARG A 50 3.32 -1.10 -13.58
CA ARG A 50 2.68 -2.03 -14.53
C ARG A 50 3.56 -2.22 -15.77
N MET A 51 4.08 -1.15 -16.35
CA MET A 51 4.98 -1.23 -17.50
C MET A 51 6.26 -2.02 -17.16
N ILE A 52 6.87 -1.75 -16.01
CA ILE A 52 8.06 -2.49 -15.54
C ILE A 52 7.73 -3.98 -15.40
N ARG A 53 6.55 -4.33 -14.87
CA ARG A 53 6.10 -5.71 -14.79
C ARG A 53 5.98 -6.37 -16.17
N GLU A 54 5.37 -5.70 -17.14
CA GLU A 54 5.24 -6.23 -18.50
C GLU A 54 6.62 -6.48 -19.11
N LEU A 55 7.57 -5.54 -18.95
CA LEU A 55 8.95 -5.70 -19.41
C LEU A 55 9.70 -6.83 -18.69
N LEU A 56 9.44 -7.03 -17.39
CA LEU A 56 10.01 -8.18 -16.69
C LEU A 56 9.41 -9.50 -17.17
N ALA A 57 8.13 -9.50 -17.56
CA ALA A 57 7.48 -10.68 -18.12
C ALA A 57 8.06 -11.07 -19.48
N THR A 58 8.48 -10.12 -20.32
CA THR A 58 9.10 -10.43 -21.62
C THR A 58 10.42 -11.18 -21.48
N VAL A 59 11.15 -10.97 -20.39
CA VAL A 59 12.39 -11.70 -20.07
C VAL A 59 12.16 -12.93 -19.18
N GLY A 60 10.90 -13.32 -18.96
CA GLY A 60 10.53 -14.53 -18.20
C GLY A 60 10.45 -14.35 -16.68
N VAL A 61 10.48 -13.11 -16.18
CA VAL A 61 10.39 -12.80 -14.75
C VAL A 61 8.96 -12.37 -14.39
N ALA A 62 8.15 -13.35 -13.98
CA ALA A 62 6.79 -13.09 -13.51
C ALA A 62 6.77 -12.60 -12.05
N VAL A 63 6.52 -11.30 -11.84
CA VAL A 63 6.38 -10.68 -10.52
C VAL A 63 5.13 -9.83 -10.40
N GLY A 64 4.65 -9.63 -9.17
CA GLY A 64 3.53 -8.75 -8.88
C GLY A 64 3.97 -7.29 -8.80
N THR A 65 3.06 -6.37 -9.09
CA THR A 65 3.30 -4.92 -8.98
C THR A 65 3.67 -4.50 -7.55
N ASP A 66 3.05 -5.11 -6.53
CA ASP A 66 3.40 -4.89 -5.11
C ASP A 66 4.84 -5.33 -4.80
N THR A 67 5.29 -6.45 -5.37
CA THR A 67 6.68 -6.92 -5.21
C THR A 67 7.67 -5.92 -5.77
N ILE A 68 7.39 -5.34 -6.95
CA ILE A 68 8.24 -4.30 -7.56
C ILE A 68 8.23 -3.03 -6.69
N ALA A 69 7.07 -2.63 -6.17
CA ALA A 69 6.95 -1.47 -5.29
C ALA A 69 7.79 -1.63 -4.01
N ARG A 70 7.70 -2.80 -3.37
CA ARG A 70 8.50 -3.14 -2.19
C ARG A 70 9.99 -3.18 -2.50
N PHE A 71 10.38 -3.83 -3.61
CA PHE A 71 11.76 -3.86 -4.08
C PHE A 71 12.32 -2.46 -4.29
N LEU A 72 11.58 -1.58 -4.97
CA LEU A 72 12.00 -0.18 -5.17
C LEU A 72 12.07 0.60 -3.85
N ALA A 73 11.19 0.33 -2.89
CA ALA A 73 11.22 0.96 -1.58
C ALA A 73 12.42 0.49 -0.73
N GLU A 74 12.85 -0.76 -0.90
CA GLU A 74 14.03 -1.33 -0.24
C GLU A 74 15.31 -0.76 -0.86
N VAL A 75 15.43 -0.82 -2.19
CA VAL A 75 16.59 -0.33 -2.95
C VAL A 75 16.79 1.18 -2.85
N ASN A 76 15.70 1.97 -2.87
CA ASN A 76 15.79 3.44 -2.74
C ASN A 76 15.69 3.92 -1.28
N GLY A 77 15.17 3.09 -0.37
CA GLY A 77 15.02 3.41 1.05
C GLY A 77 16.35 3.47 1.80
N GLU A 78 17.40 2.83 1.29
CA GLU A 78 18.77 3.07 1.73
C GLU A 78 19.31 4.44 1.28
N GLN A 79 18.80 5.00 0.17
CA GLN A 79 19.31 6.25 -0.43
C GLN A 79 18.47 7.49 -0.09
N THR A 80 17.23 7.33 0.37
CA THR A 80 16.37 8.47 0.73
C THR A 80 16.02 8.43 2.21
N PRO A 81 16.46 9.43 3.02
CA PRO A 81 15.98 9.54 4.38
C PRO A 81 14.46 9.68 4.33
N ARG A 82 13.77 8.69 4.88
CA ARG A 82 12.31 8.62 4.95
C ARG A 82 11.77 9.95 5.46
N ARG A 83 11.27 10.81 4.56
CA ARG A 83 10.30 11.83 4.94
C ARG A 83 9.06 11.10 5.38
N SER A 84 9.01 10.82 6.67
CA SER A 84 7.85 10.32 7.37
C SER A 84 6.71 11.29 7.05
N SER A 85 5.84 10.86 6.13
CA SER A 85 4.59 11.56 5.84
C SER A 85 3.63 11.21 6.98
N ASN A 86 3.91 11.76 8.16
CA ASN A 86 2.90 12.00 9.19
C ASN A 86 1.89 13.02 8.63
N ARG A 87 1.06 12.62 7.67
CA ARG A 87 -0.18 13.33 7.34
C ARG A 87 -1.20 12.96 8.40
N ARG A 88 -1.02 13.52 9.61
CA ARG A 88 -2.18 13.88 10.40
C ARG A 88 -2.87 15.01 9.62
N ALA A 89 -4.06 14.71 9.14
CA ALA A 89 -4.96 15.67 8.55
C ALA A 89 -5.23 16.78 9.58
N ALA A 90 -4.53 17.91 9.45
CA ALA A 90 -4.92 19.15 10.09
C ALA A 90 -5.95 19.84 9.19
N VAL A 91 -7.19 19.57 9.58
CA VAL A 91 -8.42 20.32 9.34
C VAL A 91 -8.21 21.80 8.96
N ARG A 92 -8.79 22.18 7.82
CA ARG A 92 -9.45 23.46 7.48
C ARG A 92 -8.87 24.74 8.09
N ASN A 93 -8.35 25.63 7.24
CA ASN A 93 -8.91 26.99 7.15
C ASN A 93 -8.41 27.72 5.89
N SER A 94 -9.15 27.60 4.79
CA SER A 94 -9.00 28.51 3.64
C SER A 94 -9.98 29.67 3.85
N ASN A 95 -9.58 30.65 4.66
CA ASN A 95 -10.29 31.92 4.75
C ASN A 95 -10.03 32.71 3.45
N ARG A 96 -10.79 32.42 2.40
CA ARG A 96 -10.83 33.21 1.17
C ARG A 96 -11.72 34.42 1.40
N VAL A 97 -11.16 35.48 1.98
CA VAL A 97 -11.79 36.80 1.98
C VAL A 97 -11.41 37.52 0.69
N ARG A 98 -12.37 37.63 -0.24
CA ARG A 98 -12.50 38.75 -1.18
C ARG A 98 -13.83 38.61 -1.91
N PRO A 99 -14.72 39.62 -1.80
CA PRO A 99 -14.94 40.42 -3.01
C PRO A 99 -15.32 41.88 -2.70
N THR A 100 -14.61 42.84 -3.29
CA THR A 100 -15.14 44.20 -3.48
C THR A 100 -14.55 44.76 -4.77
N GLY A 101 -15.42 45.09 -5.72
CA GLY A 101 -15.04 45.58 -7.04
C GLY A 101 -16.18 45.38 -8.03
N VAL A 102 -17.18 46.27 -7.94
CA VAL A 102 -18.37 46.40 -8.80
C VAL A 102 -17.92 46.84 -10.22
N PRO A 103 -18.66 46.49 -11.29
CA PRO A 103 -19.52 47.53 -11.86
C PRO A 103 -20.94 47.08 -12.21
N GLU A 104 -21.86 47.97 -11.84
CA GLU A 104 -23.23 48.26 -12.28
C GLU A 104 -23.22 48.46 -13.82
N ILE A 105 -24.19 48.04 -14.67
CA ILE A 105 -25.56 48.55 -14.85
C ILE A 105 -26.34 47.63 -15.85
N ILE A 106 -27.51 47.14 -15.40
CA ILE A 106 -28.89 47.11 -15.97
C ILE A 106 -29.17 46.69 -17.44
N TYR A 107 -30.01 45.65 -17.66
CA TYR A 107 -31.42 45.74 -18.18
C TYR A 107 -32.12 44.35 -18.25
N THR A 108 -33.36 44.34 -17.77
CA THR A 108 -34.39 43.28 -17.51
C THR A 108 -35.33 43.03 -18.74
N PRO A 109 -36.47 42.26 -18.72
CA PRO A 109 -37.01 41.19 -17.82
C PRO A 109 -37.76 39.96 -18.46
N ALA A 110 -38.10 38.97 -17.58
CA ALA A 110 -39.39 38.20 -17.43
C ALA A 110 -39.74 36.95 -18.29
N PRO A 111 -40.73 36.11 -17.85
CA PRO A 111 -41.07 35.56 -16.51
C PRO A 111 -41.22 33.99 -16.57
N ALA A 112 -41.27 33.19 -15.49
CA ALA A 112 -42.48 32.92 -14.69
C ALA A 112 -42.30 31.67 -13.78
N GLN A 113 -42.74 31.80 -12.51
CA GLN A 113 -43.56 30.83 -11.71
C GLN A 113 -42.95 29.45 -11.33
N THR A 114 -43.04 28.86 -10.13
CA THR A 114 -43.38 29.16 -8.71
C THR A 114 -43.00 27.87 -7.90
N PRO A 115 -42.98 27.88 -6.56
CA PRO A 115 -42.25 26.92 -5.70
C PRO A 115 -43.09 25.71 -5.24
N VAL A 116 -42.42 24.63 -4.78
CA VAL A 116 -43.05 23.56 -3.98
C VAL A 116 -42.15 23.09 -2.80
N PRO A 117 -42.70 22.98 -1.57
CA PRO A 117 -41.99 22.69 -0.31
C PRO A 117 -41.84 21.17 -0.02
N PRO A 118 -41.09 20.75 1.03
CA PRO A 118 -40.73 19.35 1.27
C PRO A 118 -41.82 18.55 2.01
N SER A 119 -42.06 17.29 1.61
CA SER A 119 -42.76 16.25 2.40
C SER A 119 -41.77 15.13 2.73
N ARG A 120 -41.46 14.85 4.02
CA ARG A 120 -42.23 14.01 4.99
C ARG A 120 -42.21 12.55 4.52
N VAL A 121 -41.74 11.50 5.21
CA VAL A 121 -41.76 11.10 6.64
C VAL A 121 -40.75 9.95 6.88
N GLU A 122 -40.25 9.86 8.11
CA GLU A 122 -39.80 8.71 8.93
C GLU A 122 -39.69 7.28 8.34
N ALA A 123 -38.58 6.57 8.65
CA ALA A 123 -38.58 5.38 9.53
C ALA A 123 -37.26 4.55 9.46
N ALA A 124 -36.80 4.13 10.64
CA ALA A 124 -36.08 2.87 10.95
C ALA A 124 -34.70 2.64 10.27
N THR A 125 -33.57 2.54 10.98
CA THR A 125 -33.29 1.67 12.12
C THR A 125 -31.98 2.13 12.79
N GLU A 126 -32.05 2.50 14.07
CA GLU A 126 -30.87 2.60 14.93
C GLU A 126 -30.27 1.20 15.08
N ARG A 127 -29.20 0.89 14.34
CA ARG A 127 -28.35 -0.26 14.69
C ARG A 127 -27.45 0.18 15.83
N SER A 128 -27.97 0.03 17.05
CA SER A 128 -27.19 -0.02 18.29
C SER A 128 -26.10 -1.08 18.15
N ARG A 129 -24.93 -0.67 17.66
CA ARG A 129 -23.72 -1.49 17.70
C ARG A 129 -23.26 -1.49 19.15
N THR A 130 -23.67 -2.49 19.91
CA THR A 130 -23.11 -2.82 21.22
C THR A 130 -21.61 -2.91 21.09
N ARG A 131 -20.93 -1.83 21.50
CA ARG A 131 -19.47 -1.73 21.49
C ARG A 131 -18.97 -2.69 22.57
N GLY A 132 -18.21 -3.70 22.15
CA GLY A 132 -17.66 -4.72 23.06
C GLY A 132 -16.82 -4.12 24.20
N PRO A 133 -16.39 -4.95 25.17
CA PRO A 133 -15.73 -4.49 26.39
C PRO A 133 -14.55 -3.56 26.06
N ARG A 134 -14.60 -2.34 26.60
CA ARG A 134 -13.51 -1.37 26.44
C ARG A 134 -12.44 -1.65 27.48
N VAL A 135 -11.57 -2.59 27.16
CA VAL A 135 -10.42 -2.98 27.99
C VAL A 135 -9.36 -1.86 28.10
N ALA A 136 -9.56 -0.72 27.43
CA ALA A 136 -8.62 0.40 27.39
C ALA A 136 -9.20 1.74 27.88
N ASP A 137 -10.37 1.77 28.54
CA ASP A 137 -10.87 3.01 29.14
C ASP A 137 -10.28 3.18 30.57
N PRO A 138 -9.47 4.22 30.85
CA PRO A 138 -8.79 4.42 32.14
C PRO A 138 -9.75 4.79 33.29
N ARG A 139 -11.06 4.88 33.01
CA ARG A 139 -12.14 5.14 33.99
C ARG A 139 -12.81 3.86 34.50
N ASN A 140 -12.39 2.68 34.05
CA ASN A 140 -12.87 1.37 34.52
C ASN A 140 -11.79 0.58 35.31
N LEU A 141 -10.83 1.27 35.93
CA LEU A 141 -9.85 0.70 36.87
C LEU A 141 -10.39 0.75 38.29
#